data_AF-A0A7W5QN93-F1
#
_entry.id   AF-A0A7W5QN93-F1
#
_cell.length_a   1.000
_cell.length_b   1.000
_cell.length_c   1.000
_cell.angle_alpha   90.00
_cell.angle_beta   90.00
_cell.angle_gamma   90.00
#
_symmetry.space_group_name_H-M   'P 1'
#
loop_
_entity.id
_entity.type
_entity.pdbx_description
1 polymer ?
#
loop_
_entity_poly.entity_id
_entity_poly.type
_entity_poly.pdbx_seq_one_letter_code
_entity_poly.pdbx_strand_id
1 'polypeptide(L)'
;MDFDDQMRRYFGAADPASVAPAALAAGMERLSVDFGLERDPGRRFAMWALMHILGNAPDLDVAFPDPAERDAARNFMDMLDQLQAQAPADPG
;
A
#
# COMPACT_ATOMS: atom_id res chain seq x y z
N MET A 1 14.26 11.00 -2.21
CA MET A 1 12.99 10.94 -1.46
C MET A 1 12.93 9.54 -0.93
N ASP A 2 13.35 9.37 0.32
CA ASP A 2 13.34 8.07 0.98
C ASP A 2 11.91 7.66 1.34
N PHE A 3 11.71 6.35 1.53
CA PHE A 3 10.43 5.80 2.00
C PHE A 3 10.01 6.46 3.32
N ASP A 4 10.96 6.62 4.25
CA ASP A 4 10.74 7.29 5.55
C ASP A 4 10.27 8.75 5.41
N ASP A 5 10.80 9.48 4.42
CA ASP A 5 10.36 10.85 4.13
C ASP A 5 8.92 10.88 3.62
N GLN A 6 8.55 9.92 2.78
CA GLN A 6 7.16 9.79 2.32
C GLN A 6 6.24 9.44 3.48
N MET A 7 6.60 8.47 4.31
CA MET A 7 5.80 8.08 5.47
C MET A 7 5.59 9.26 6.41
N ARG A 8 6.65 10.02 6.71
CA ARG A 8 6.54 11.22 7.56
C ARG A 8 5.69 12.32 6.92
N ARG A 9 5.71 12.43 5.59
CA ARG A 9 4.91 13.42 4.86
C ARG A 9 3.42 13.09 4.83
N TYR A 10 3.07 11.81 4.74
CA TYR A 10 1.68 11.35 4.68
C TYR A 10 1.08 11.13 6.07
N PHE A 11 1.81 10.49 6.98
CA PHE A 11 1.30 10.03 8.27
C PHE A 11 1.84 10.81 9.47
N GLY A 12 2.85 11.66 9.29
CA GLY A 12 3.49 12.41 10.37
C GLY A 12 4.55 11.60 11.16
N ALA A 13 4.72 10.31 10.88
CA ALA A 13 5.73 9.43 11.46
C ALA A 13 6.35 8.51 10.40
N ALA A 14 7.51 7.92 10.69
CA ALA A 14 8.07 6.87 9.82
C ALA A 14 7.27 5.56 9.89
N ASP A 15 6.67 5.28 11.06
CA ASP A 15 5.82 4.12 11.25
C ASP A 15 4.34 4.55 11.34
N PRO A 16 3.50 4.19 10.34
CA PRO A 16 2.07 4.50 10.34
C PRO A 16 1.30 3.71 11.41
N ALA A 17 1.85 2.60 11.93
CA ALA A 17 1.23 1.87 13.04
C ALA A 17 1.40 2.61 14.39
N SER A 18 2.35 3.53 14.48
CA SER A 18 2.63 4.34 15.68
C SER A 18 1.78 5.62 15.79
N VAL A 19 1.01 5.97 14.76
CA VAL A 19 0.26 7.22 14.72
C VAL A 19 -1.16 7.06 15.24
N ALA A 20 -1.74 8.17 15.71
CA ALA A 20 -3.14 8.19 16.13
C ALA A 20 -4.06 7.75 14.97
N PRO A 21 -5.16 7.01 15.23
CA PRO A 21 -6.07 6.53 14.18
C PRO A 21 -6.58 7.62 13.25
N ALA A 22 -6.82 8.83 13.78
CA ALA A 22 -7.24 9.99 12.98
C ALA A 22 -6.13 10.50 12.03
N ALA A 23 -4.87 10.46 12.46
CA ALA A 23 -3.73 10.81 11.61
C ALA A 23 -3.48 9.75 10.53
N LEU A 24 -3.68 8.47 10.87
CA LEU A 24 -3.63 7.37 9.91
C LEU A 24 -4.70 7.56 8.81
N ALA A 25 -5.95 7.83 9.21
CA ALA A 25 -7.05 8.07 8.27
C ALA A 25 -6.78 9.27 7.35
N ALA A 26 -6.31 10.40 7.91
CA ALA A 26 -5.97 11.58 7.10
C ALA A 26 -4.81 11.30 6.12
N GLY A 27 -3.81 10.51 6.53
CA GLY A 27 -2.72 10.06 5.67
C GLY A 27 -3.21 9.13 4.56
N MET A 28 -4.13 8.21 4.86
CA MET A 28 -4.76 7.31 3.89
C MET A 28 -5.59 8.07 2.85
N GLU A 29 -6.39 9.07 3.26
CA GLU A 29 -7.14 9.92 2.33
C GLU A 29 -6.20 10.63 1.37
N ARG A 30 -5.13 11.24 1.90
CA ARG A 30 -4.15 11.96 1.08
C ARG A 30 -3.39 11.04 0.12
N LEU A 31 -3.02 9.85 0.58
CA LEU A 31 -2.40 8.82 -0.25
C LEU A 31 -3.34 8.37 -1.39
N SER A 32 -4.65 8.24 -1.09
CA SER A 32 -5.67 7.89 -2.08
C SER A 32 -5.85 8.98 -3.14
N VAL A 33 -5.84 10.25 -2.73
CA VAL A 33 -5.90 11.39 -3.65
C VAL A 33 -4.67 11.42 -4.56
N ASP A 34 -3.47 11.31 -3.99
CA ASP A 34 -2.23 11.32 -4.78
C ASP A 34 -2.16 10.11 -5.72
N PHE A 35 -2.65 8.95 -5.30
CA PHE A 35 -2.74 7.75 -6.15
C PHE A 35 -3.62 8.00 -7.39
N GLY A 36 -4.75 8.70 -7.24
CA GLY A 36 -5.61 9.08 -8.36
C GLY A 36 -5.00 10.10 -9.32
N LEU A 37 -3.98 10.85 -8.88
CA LEU A 37 -3.26 11.84 -9.69
C LEU A 37 -2.00 11.28 -10.34
N GLU A 38 -1.44 10.20 -9.79
CA GLU A 38 -0.21 9.59 -10.25
C GLU A 38 -0.40 8.95 -11.65
N ARG A 39 0.58 9.18 -12.52
CA ARG A 39 0.56 8.71 -13.92
C ARG A 39 1.70 7.77 -14.23
N ASP A 40 2.74 7.75 -13.41
CA ASP A 40 3.84 6.81 -13.57
C ASP A 40 3.41 5.42 -13.07
N PRO A 41 3.39 4.39 -13.91
CA PRO A 41 2.86 3.07 -13.56
C PRO A 41 3.66 2.41 -12.42
N GLY A 42 4.97 2.61 -12.37
CA GLY A 42 5.82 2.07 -11.30
C GLY A 42 5.52 2.72 -9.94
N ARG A 43 5.37 4.04 -9.91
CA ARG A 43 4.98 4.78 -8.69
C ARG A 43 3.55 4.45 -8.27
N ARG A 44 2.62 4.33 -9.21
CA ARG A 44 1.23 3.94 -8.95
C ARG A 44 1.17 2.57 -8.28
N PHE A 45 1.92 1.61 -8.81
CA PHE A 45 2.03 0.28 -8.22
C PHE A 45 2.59 0.33 -6.79
N ALA A 46 3.69 1.07 -6.56
CA ALA A 46 4.27 1.20 -5.22
C ALA A 46 3.30 1.84 -4.21
N MET A 47 2.56 2.87 -4.62
CA MET A 47 1.53 3.51 -3.79
C MET A 47 0.37 2.55 -3.50
N TRP A 48 -0.12 1.83 -4.50
CA TRP A 48 -1.18 0.83 -4.32
C TRP A 48 -0.73 -0.30 -3.37
N ALA A 49 0.50 -0.80 -3.52
CA ALA A 49 1.05 -1.83 -2.65
C ALA A 49 1.13 -1.36 -1.19
N LEU A 50 1.53 -0.10 -0.96
CA LEU A 50 1.50 0.51 0.37
C LEU A 50 0.07 0.59 0.92
N MET A 51 -0.90 1.04 0.10
CA MET A 51 -2.31 1.07 0.50
C MET A 51 -2.85 -0.34 0.81
N HIS A 52 -2.38 -1.36 0.11
CA HIS A 52 -2.80 -2.75 0.32
C HIS A 52 -2.30 -3.28 1.67
N ILE A 53 -1.03 -3.06 1.99
CA ILE A 53 -0.44 -3.39 3.29
C ILE A 53 -1.18 -2.67 4.44
N LEU A 54 -1.60 -1.42 4.20
CA LEU A 54 -2.36 -0.62 5.17
C LEU A 54 -3.87 -0.97 5.21
N GLY A 55 -4.36 -1.88 4.35
CA GLY A 55 -5.75 -2.33 4.32
C GLY A 55 -6.75 -1.36 3.67
N ASN A 56 -6.28 -0.41 2.85
CA ASN A 56 -7.10 0.62 2.20
C ASN A 56 -6.91 0.65 0.66
N ALA A 57 -6.36 -0.41 0.06
CA ALA A 57 -6.16 -0.45 -1.39
C ALA A 57 -7.50 -0.54 -2.13
N PRO A 58 -7.67 0.23 -3.23
CA PRO A 58 -8.79 0.03 -4.16
C PRO A 58 -8.63 -1.29 -4.93
N ASP A 59 -9.75 -1.82 -5.44
CA ASP A 59 -9.78 -3.02 -6.28
C ASP A 59 -8.88 -2.89 -7.50
N LEU A 60 -8.31 -4.02 -7.95
CA LEU A 60 -7.37 -4.04 -9.09
C LEU A 60 -7.98 -3.46 -10.37
N ASP A 61 -9.26 -3.71 -10.63
CA ASP A 61 -9.93 -3.21 -11.83
C ASP A 61 -10.16 -1.69 -11.80
N VAL A 62 -10.21 -1.10 -10.60
CA VAL A 62 -10.32 0.35 -10.38
C VAL A 62 -8.94 0.99 -10.37
N ALA A 63 -7.99 0.35 -9.69
CA ALA A 63 -6.62 0.80 -9.55
C ALA A 63 -5.90 0.77 -10.90
N PHE A 64 -5.99 -0.33 -11.64
CA PHE A 64 -5.18 -0.59 -12.84
C PHE A 64 -6.09 -0.85 -14.05
N PRO A 65 -6.09 0.02 -15.07
CA PRO A 65 -6.84 -0.24 -16.30
C PRO A 65 -6.17 -1.31 -17.17
N ASP A 66 -4.84 -1.43 -17.11
CA ASP A 66 -4.07 -2.41 -17.88
C ASP A 66 -4.10 -3.79 -17.21
N PRO A 67 -4.46 -4.88 -17.93
CA PRO A 67 -4.40 -6.23 -17.39
C PRO A 67 -2.99 -6.65 -16.91
N ALA A 68 -1.92 -6.18 -17.56
CA ALA A 68 -0.55 -6.51 -17.14
C ALA A 68 -0.21 -5.91 -15.76
N GLU A 69 -0.69 -4.71 -15.47
CA GLU A 69 -0.55 -4.09 -14.14
C GLU A 69 -1.37 -4.85 -13.08
N ARG A 70 -2.57 -5.33 -13.44
CA ARG A 70 -3.39 -6.17 -12.55
C ARG A 70 -2.70 -7.48 -12.21
N ASP A 71 -2.07 -8.12 -13.18
CA ASP A 71 -1.34 -9.37 -12.97
C ASP A 71 -0.12 -9.14 -12.07
N ALA A 72 0.60 -8.01 -12.23
CA ALA A 72 1.68 -7.64 -11.33
C ALA A 72 1.19 -7.45 -9.88
N ALA A 73 0.05 -6.79 -9.70
CA ALA A 73 -0.58 -6.59 -8.40
C ALA A 73 -1.09 -7.89 -7.78
N ARG A 74 -1.64 -8.80 -8.59
CA ARG A 74 -2.04 -10.14 -8.16
C ARG A 74 -0.84 -10.95 -7.68
N ASN A 75 0.25 -10.95 -8.44
CA ASN A 75 1.49 -11.63 -8.07
C ASN A 75 2.07 -11.08 -6.75
N PHE A 76 1.95 -9.77 -6.50
CA PHE A 76 2.34 -9.18 -5.22
C PHE A 76 1.46 -9.66 -4.05
N MET A 77 0.14 -9.71 -4.23
CA MET A 77 -0.77 -10.25 -3.20
C MET A 77 -0.47 -11.71 -2.90
N ASP A 78 -0.27 -12.54 -3.94
CA ASP A 78 0.10 -13.95 -3.79
C ASP A 78 1.43 -14.10 -3.05
N MET A 79 2.41 -13.22 -3.30
CA MET A 79 3.68 -13.21 -2.58
C MET A 79 3.50 -12.83 -1.11
N LEU A 80 2.66 -11.84 -0.79
CA LEU A 80 2.37 -11.46 0.60
C LEU A 80 1.65 -12.59 1.35
N ASP A 81 0.66 -13.22 0.73
CA ASP A 81 -0.05 -14.36 1.30
C ASP A 81 0.91 -15.52 1.58
N GLN A 82 1.80 -15.83 0.64
CA GLN A 82 2.85 -16.84 0.85
C GLN A 82 3.82 -16.46 1.97
N LEU A 83 4.20 -15.20 2.11
CA LEU A 83 5.07 -14.74 3.21
C LEU A 83 4.37 -14.91 4.57
N GLN A 84 3.07 -14.61 4.64
CA GLN A 84 2.27 -14.80 5.84
C GLN A 84 2.03 -16.28 6.16
N ALA A 85 1.79 -17.12 5.15
CA ALA A 85 1.63 -18.55 5.30
C ALA A 85 2.94 -19.26 5.74
N GLN A 86 4.09 -18.69 5.39
CA GLN A 86 5.42 -19.17 5.80
C GLN A 86 5.85 -18.66 7.17
N ALA A 87 5.16 -17.68 7.76
CA ALA A 87 5.35 -17.36 9.17
C ALA A 87 4.91 -18.59 9.97
N PRO A 88 5.80 -19.23 10.76
CA PRO A 88 5.40 -20.38 11.54
C PRO A 88 4.25 -19.94 12.45
N ALA A 89 3.07 -20.53 12.25
CA ALA A 89 2.02 -20.50 13.25
C ALA A 89 2.61 -21.18 14.48
N ASP A 90 3.06 -20.38 15.45
CA ASP A 90 3.62 -20.86 16.71
C ASP A 90 2.58 -21.76 17.38
N PRO A 91 2.80 -23.08 17.47
CA PRO A 91 1.96 -23.96 18.26
C PRO A 91 2.57 -24.01 19.66
N GLY A 92 2.29 -22.99 20.48
CA GLY A 92 2.83 -22.87 21.84
C GLY A 92 1.97 -22.02 22.76
#